data_AF-M1DQ85-F1
#
_entry.id   AF-M1DQ85-F1
#
_cell.length_a   1.000
_cell.length_b   1.000
_cell.length_c   1.000
_cell.angle_alpha   90.00
_cell.angle_beta   90.00
_cell.angle_gamma   90.00
#
_symmetry.space_group_name_H-M   'P 1'
#
loop_
_entity.id
_entity.type
_entity.pdbx_description
1 polymer ?
#
loop_
_entity_poly.entity_id
_entity_poly.type
_entity_poly.pdbx_seq_one_letter_code
_entity_poly.pdbx_strand_id
1 'polypeptide(L)'
;MLENVFIHQEDMKVYAVMQVDHSLRDKLRTIWPNLKVGRSDEWLWMYERRQHGYSIESVLDVTGYFNAAKTINELMIDYLLTYLKDEEINPSESYEINKIKIGYNPSSSRLY
;
A
#
# COMPACT_ATOMS: atom_id res chain seq x y z
N MET A 1 -16.55 -25.10 7.32
CA MET A 1 -16.96 -24.62 5.98
C MET A 1 -15.69 -24.39 5.19
N LEU A 2 -15.43 -25.22 4.19
CA LEU A 2 -14.37 -25.01 3.22
C LEU A 2 -14.93 -24.06 2.16
N GLU A 3 -14.54 -22.79 2.20
CA GLU A 3 -14.71 -21.95 1.01
C GLU A 3 -13.88 -22.61 -0.09
N ASN A 4 -14.54 -23.08 -1.15
CA ASN A 4 -13.89 -23.40 -2.41
C ASN A 4 -13.26 -22.09 -2.90
N VAL A 5 -11.99 -21.88 -2.56
CA VAL A 5 -11.21 -20.77 -3.08
C VAL A 5 -10.99 -21.06 -4.55
N PHE A 6 -11.82 -20.49 -5.40
CA PHE A 6 -11.45 -20.31 -6.80
C PHE A 6 -10.23 -19.39 -6.79
N ILE A 7 -9.04 -19.99 -6.82
CA ILE A 7 -7.80 -19.26 -6.98
C ILE A 7 -7.85 -18.68 -8.39
N HIS A 8 -8.01 -17.36 -8.49
CA HIS A 8 -7.98 -16.70 -9.79
C HIS A 8 -6.55 -16.81 -10.35
N GLN A 9 -6.43 -16.95 -11.67
CA GLN A 9 -5.12 -16.97 -12.34
C GLN A 9 -4.25 -15.77 -11.95
N GLU A 10 -4.88 -14.62 -11.71
CA GLU A 10 -4.22 -13.40 -11.23
C GLU A 10 -3.65 -13.54 -9.81
N ASP A 11 -4.31 -14.29 -8.94
CA ASP A 11 -3.83 -14.52 -7.57
C ASP A 11 -2.54 -15.34 -7.57
N MET A 12 -2.42 -16.28 -8.52
CA MET A 12 -1.19 -17.06 -8.72
C MET A 12 -0.01 -16.20 -9.16
N LYS A 13 -0.24 -15.16 -9.98
CA LYS A 13 0.83 -14.23 -10.37
C LYS A 13 1.35 -13.46 -9.15
N VAL A 14 0.45 -12.98 -8.29
CA VAL A 14 0.83 -12.31 -7.03
C VAL A 14 1.61 -13.28 -6.14
N TYR A 15 1.12 -14.50 -5.97
CA TYR A 15 1.80 -15.53 -5.18
C TYR A 15 3.22 -15.80 -5.71
N ALA A 16 3.37 -15.94 -7.02
CA ALA A 16 4.68 -16.17 -7.65
C ALA A 16 5.67 -15.03 -7.35
N VAL A 17 5.23 -13.76 -7.49
CA VAL A 17 6.07 -12.60 -7.14
C VAL A 17 6.48 -12.64 -5.67
N MET A 18 5.55 -12.87 -4.75
CA MET A 18 5.83 -12.88 -3.31
C MET A 18 6.68 -14.07 -2.85
N GLN A 19 6.69 -15.17 -3.62
CA GLN A 19 7.58 -16.31 -3.39
C GLN A 19 8.99 -16.08 -3.92
N VAL A 20 9.16 -15.30 -4.98
CA VAL A 20 10.48 -15.02 -5.58
C VAL A 20 11.16 -13.84 -4.91
N ASP A 21 10.43 -12.75 -4.67
CA ASP A 21 10.96 -11.53 -4.08
C ASP A 21 10.57 -11.41 -2.59
N HIS A 22 11.33 -12.11 -1.75
CA HIS A 22 11.13 -12.08 -0.30
C HIS A 22 11.37 -10.69 0.30
N SER A 23 12.26 -9.89 -0.28
CA SER A 23 12.54 -8.53 0.21
C SER A 23 11.33 -7.62 0.01
N LEU A 24 10.73 -7.65 -1.18
CA LEU A 24 9.50 -6.92 -1.47
C LEU A 24 8.35 -7.40 -0.58
N ARG A 25 8.18 -8.72 -0.44
CA ARG A 25 7.15 -9.30 0.43
C ARG A 25 7.27 -8.79 1.87
N ASP A 26 8.45 -8.90 2.47
CA ASP A 26 8.65 -8.55 3.87
C ASP A 26 8.51 -7.04 4.10
N LYS A 27 8.90 -6.22 3.12
CA LYS A 27 8.61 -4.78 3.12
C LYS A 27 7.11 -4.53 3.09
N LEU A 28 6.36 -5.18 2.20
CA LEU A 28 4.91 -5.05 2.09
C LEU A 28 4.17 -5.51 3.35
N ARG A 29 4.64 -6.54 4.06
CA ARG A 29 4.08 -6.91 5.38
C ARG A 29 4.18 -5.78 6.40
N THR A 30 5.20 -4.95 6.28
CA THR A 30 5.41 -3.81 7.19
C THR A 30 4.53 -2.62 6.79
N ILE A 31 4.49 -2.29 5.50
CA ILE A 31 3.88 -1.02 5.03
C ILE A 31 2.44 -1.18 4.53
N TRP A 32 2.03 -2.39 4.18
CA TRP A 32 0.70 -2.72 3.67
C TRP A 32 0.14 -4.01 4.30
N PRO A 33 0.06 -4.08 5.65
CA PRO A 33 -0.53 -5.22 6.35
C PRO A 33 -2.04 -5.28 6.18
N ASN A 34 -2.60 -6.47 6.22
CA ASN A 34 -4.04 -6.67 6.32
C ASN A 34 -4.47 -6.65 7.80
N LEU A 35 -5.21 -5.61 8.17
CA LEU A 35 -5.72 -5.44 9.53
C LEU A 35 -7.03 -6.22 9.79
N LYS A 36 -7.59 -6.89 8.77
CA LYS A 36 -8.82 -7.67 8.91
C LYS A 36 -8.53 -9.05 9.51
N VAL A 37 -9.12 -9.31 10.68
CA VAL A 37 -9.00 -10.60 11.39
C VAL A 37 -9.40 -11.77 10.49
N GLY A 38 -8.61 -12.84 10.54
CA GLY A 38 -8.88 -14.08 9.81
C GLY A 38 -8.49 -14.07 8.33
N ARG A 39 -7.77 -13.05 7.86
CA ARG A 39 -7.23 -12.98 6.49
C ARG A 39 -5.75 -12.60 6.54
N SER A 40 -4.96 -13.14 5.62
CA SER A 40 -3.53 -12.84 5.54
C SER A 40 -3.26 -11.53 4.78
N ASP A 41 -2.02 -11.05 4.82
CA ASP A 41 -1.56 -9.92 4.01
C ASP A 41 -1.64 -10.26 2.52
N GLU A 42 -1.25 -11.49 2.14
CA GLU A 42 -1.32 -11.97 0.76
C GLU A 42 -2.74 -11.95 0.21
N TRP A 43 -3.75 -12.24 1.04
CA TRP A 43 -5.16 -12.12 0.63
C TRP A 43 -5.50 -10.68 0.21
N LEU A 44 -5.04 -9.69 0.98
CA LEU A 44 -5.26 -8.28 0.65
C LEU A 44 -4.55 -7.93 -0.66
N TRP A 45 -3.28 -8.30 -0.81
CA TRP A 45 -2.51 -7.97 -2.01
C TRP A 45 -3.10 -8.60 -3.28
N MET A 46 -3.59 -9.84 -3.20
CA MET A 46 -4.32 -10.50 -4.29
C MET A 46 -5.62 -9.76 -4.63
N TYR A 47 -6.39 -9.38 -3.61
CA TYR A 47 -7.63 -8.62 -3.78
C TYR A 47 -7.37 -7.28 -4.48
N GLU A 48 -6.43 -6.48 -3.97
CA GLU A 48 -6.08 -5.16 -4.51
C GLU A 48 -5.54 -5.26 -5.94
N ARG A 49 -4.68 -6.24 -6.23
CA ARG A 49 -4.18 -6.44 -7.60
C ARG A 49 -5.30 -6.85 -8.56
N ARG A 50 -6.25 -7.66 -8.11
CA ARG A 50 -7.39 -8.10 -8.94
C ARG A 50 -8.40 -6.98 -9.18
N GLN A 51 -8.69 -6.17 -8.17
CA GLN A 51 -9.68 -5.09 -8.28
C GLN A 51 -9.12 -3.83 -8.96
N HIS A 52 -7.85 -3.50 -8.74
CA HIS A 52 -7.28 -2.22 -9.14
C HIS A 52 -6.09 -2.36 -10.08
N GLY A 53 -5.15 -3.25 -9.79
CA GLY A 53 -3.93 -3.35 -10.60
C GLY A 53 -4.14 -3.95 -12.00
N TYR A 54 -5.21 -4.74 -12.22
CA TYR A 54 -5.52 -5.28 -13.55
C TYR A 54 -5.80 -4.16 -14.57
N SER A 55 -6.43 -3.07 -14.13
CA SER A 55 -6.75 -1.93 -14.97
C SER A 55 -5.53 -1.18 -15.51
N ILE A 56 -4.33 -1.46 -14.97
CA ILE A 56 -3.08 -0.82 -15.39
C ILE A 56 -2.02 -1.82 -15.84
N GLU A 57 -2.39 -3.08 -16.10
CA GLU A 57 -1.44 -4.14 -16.48
C GLU A 57 -0.68 -3.84 -17.78
N SER A 58 -1.23 -2.97 -18.65
CA SER A 58 -0.54 -2.48 -19.85
C SER A 58 0.62 -1.52 -19.55
N VAL A 59 0.69 -0.98 -18.33
CA VAL A 59 1.70 -0.01 -17.88
C VAL A 59 2.62 -0.61 -16.82
N LEU A 60 2.04 -1.31 -15.84
CA LEU A 60 2.77 -1.95 -14.75
C LEU A 60 2.42 -3.43 -14.67
N ASP A 61 3.43 -4.28 -14.82
CA ASP A 61 3.27 -5.70 -14.50
C ASP A 61 3.05 -5.91 -12.98
N VAL A 62 2.86 -7.16 -12.56
CA VAL A 62 2.57 -7.47 -11.14
C VAL A 62 3.70 -6.98 -10.22
N THR A 63 4.96 -7.19 -10.61
CA THR A 63 6.12 -6.74 -9.84
C THR A 63 6.22 -5.22 -9.78
N GLY A 64 5.97 -4.54 -10.91
CA GLY A 64 5.96 -3.09 -11.03
C GLY A 64 4.85 -2.45 -10.20
N TYR A 65 3.66 -3.05 -10.17
CA TYR A 65 2.53 -2.60 -9.34
C TYR A 65 2.92 -2.52 -7.86
N PHE A 66 3.48 -3.60 -7.32
CA PHE A 66 3.87 -3.65 -5.91
C PHE A 66 5.11 -2.80 -5.60
N ASN A 67 6.08 -2.71 -6.52
CA ASN A 67 7.21 -1.80 -6.36
C ASN A 67 6.78 -0.32 -6.40
N ALA A 68 5.77 0.03 -7.21
CA ALA A 68 5.21 1.37 -7.21
C ALA A 68 4.56 1.70 -5.86
N ALA A 69 3.79 0.77 -5.28
CA ALA A 69 3.22 0.95 -3.95
C ALA A 69 4.29 1.14 -2.87
N LYS A 70 5.35 0.32 -2.90
CA LYS A 70 6.52 0.49 -2.02
C LYS A 70 7.16 1.87 -2.17
N THR A 71 7.40 2.29 -3.41
CA THR A 71 8.04 3.58 -3.72
C THR A 71 7.18 4.75 -3.25
N ILE A 72 5.87 4.71 -3.49
CA ILE A 72 4.94 5.74 -3.03
C ILE A 72 4.95 5.82 -1.50
N ASN A 73 4.95 4.68 -0.81
CA ASN A 73 5.05 4.67 0.65
C ASN A 73 6.35 5.32 1.13
N GLU A 74 7.50 4.96 0.55
CA GLU A 74 8.81 5.52 0.92
C GLU A 74 8.89 7.04 0.67
N LEU A 75 8.26 7.54 -0.39
CA LEU A 75 8.22 8.97 -0.69
C LEU A 75 7.26 9.76 0.21
N MET A 76 6.17 9.13 0.64
CA MET A 76 5.05 9.85 1.25
C MET A 76 4.96 9.68 2.76
N ILE A 77 5.37 8.53 3.34
CA ILE A 77 5.03 8.24 4.74
C ILE A 77 5.65 9.24 5.72
N ASP A 78 6.94 9.56 5.55
CA ASP A 78 7.63 10.53 6.40
C ASP A 78 7.08 11.93 6.21
N TYR A 79 6.73 12.29 4.97
CA TYR A 79 6.10 13.58 4.65
C TYR A 79 4.74 13.71 5.33
N LEU A 80 3.88 12.69 5.23
CA LEU A 80 2.55 12.67 5.83
C LEU A 80 2.64 12.74 7.36
N LEU A 81 3.51 11.94 7.98
CA LEU A 81 3.70 11.95 9.43
C LEU A 81 4.28 13.28 9.93
N THR A 82 5.23 13.86 9.19
CA THR A 82 5.81 15.17 9.52
C THR A 82 4.77 16.27 9.38
N TYR A 83 3.99 16.29 8.29
CA TYR A 83 2.91 17.26 8.13
C TYR A 83 1.92 17.20 9.30
N LEU A 84 1.45 16.00 9.65
CA LEU A 84 0.51 15.83 10.76
C LEU A 84 1.12 16.33 12.07
N LYS A 85 2.40 16.05 12.31
CA LYS A 85 3.12 16.51 13.51
C LYS A 85 3.28 18.03 13.54
N ASP A 86 3.70 18.63 12.43
CA ASP A 86 3.95 20.08 12.31
C ASP A 86 2.65 20.89 12.46
N GLU A 87 1.54 20.34 12.00
CA GLU A 87 0.20 20.91 12.19
C GLU A 87 -0.43 20.56 13.56
N GLU A 88 0.31 19.91 14.46
CA GLU A 88 -0.16 19.45 15.77
C GLU A 88 -1.45 18.61 15.66
N ILE A 89 -1.53 17.76 14.63
CA ILE A 89 -2.60 16.80 14.39
C ILE A 89 -2.21 15.47 15.00
N ASN A 90 -2.77 15.19 16.17
CA ASN A 90 -2.51 14.00 16.97
C ASN A 90 -3.61 12.94 16.81
N PRO A 91 -3.28 11.65 16.90
CA PRO A 91 -4.28 10.60 16.98
C PRO A 91 -5.24 10.80 18.17
N SER A 92 -6.49 10.36 18.03
CA SER A 92 -7.56 10.43 19.05
C SER A 92 -8.19 11.81 19.28
N GLU A 93 -7.82 12.83 18.51
CA GLU A 93 -8.45 14.16 18.53
C GLU A 93 -9.28 14.41 17.26
N SER A 94 -10.13 15.45 17.32
CA SER A 94 -10.97 15.88 16.20
C SER A 94 -10.46 17.19 15.62
N TYR A 95 -10.38 17.27 14.28
CA TYR A 95 -9.96 18.47 13.56
C TYR A 95 -10.90 18.79 12.40
N GLU A 96 -10.96 20.07 12.03
CA GLU A 96 -11.60 20.51 10.80
C GLU A 96 -10.92 19.87 9.58
N ILE A 97 -11.70 19.44 8.59
CA ILE A 97 -11.18 18.76 7.39
C ILE A 97 -10.15 19.61 6.64
N ASN A 98 -10.28 20.94 6.69
CA ASN A 98 -9.36 21.85 6.02
C ASN A 98 -7.97 21.87 6.68
N LYS A 99 -7.84 21.46 7.94
CA LYS A 99 -6.55 21.30 8.62
C LYS A 99 -5.86 20.00 8.20
N ILE A 100 -6.64 18.95 7.96
CA ILE A 100 -6.15 17.62 7.54
C ILE A 100 -5.87 17.57 6.03
N LYS A 101 -6.49 18.43 5.21
CA LYS A 101 -6.28 18.48 3.76
C LYS A 101 -4.84 18.89 3.43
N ILE A 102 -4.02 17.88 3.18
CA ILE A 102 -2.63 18.04 2.76
C ILE A 102 -2.62 18.44 1.29
N GLY A 103 -2.18 19.66 1.00
CA GLY A 103 -1.74 20.01 -0.35
C GLY A 103 -0.35 19.42 -0.57
N TYR A 104 -0.24 18.35 -1.35
CA TYR A 104 1.08 17.85 -1.76
C TYR A 104 1.77 18.91 -2.62
N ASN A 105 2.75 19.60 -2.04
CA ASN A 105 3.64 20.51 -2.76
C ASN A 105 5.02 19.86 -2.81
N PRO A 106 5.44 19.28 -3.96
CA PRO A 106 6.75 18.61 -4.08
C PRO A 106 7.95 19.55 -3.90
N SER A 107 7.73 20.86 -3.71
CA SER A 107 8.76 21.85 -3.40
C SER A 107 9.11 21.94 -1.90
N SER A 108 8.31 21.33 -1.01
CA SER A 108 8.50 21.39 0.44
C SER A 108 9.22 20.18 1.03
N SER A 109 9.56 19.17 0.21
CA SER A 109 10.56 18.17 0.57
C SER A 109 11.91 18.89 0.67
N ARG A 110 12.20 19.39 1.87
CA ARG A 110 13.55 19.80 2.25
C ARG A 110 14.47 18.62 1.99
N LEU A 111 15.21 18.74 0.89
CA LEU A 111 16.43 17.99 0.62
C LEU A 111 17.31 18.09 1.86
N TYR A 112 17.46 16.97 2.56
CA TYR A 112 18.60 16.71 3.43
C TYR A 112 19.41 15.59 2.78
#